data_AF-A0A528CIQ0-F1
#
_entry.id   AF-A0A528CIQ0-F1
#
_cell.length_a   1.000
_cell.length_b   1.000
_cell.length_c   1.000
_cell.angle_alpha   90.00
_cell.angle_beta   90.00
_cell.angle_gamma   90.00
#
_symmetry.space_group_name_H-M   'P 1'
#
loop_
_entity.id
_entity.type
_entity.pdbx_description
1 polymer ?
#
loop_
_entity_poly.entity_id
_entity_poly.type
_entity_poly.pdbx_seq_one_letter_code
_entity_poly.pdbx_strand_id
1 'polypeptide(L)'
;LVVFFDPQAPAVVDPLDATELFSRLTRRLVRILQDRTEHGYVFRTDLRLRPDPGSTPLAIPVEAALRYYEARGQNWERAAMI
;
A
#
# COMPACT_ATOMS: atom_id res chain seq x y z
N LEU A 1 2.64 -1.84 7.01
CA LEU A 1 2.83 -0.91 5.90
C LEU A 1 1.53 -0.81 5.11
N VAL A 2 1.10 0.41 4.80
CA VAL A 2 0.01 0.69 3.87
C VAL A 2 0.57 1.67 2.84
N VAL A 3 0.29 1.45 1.55
CA VAL A 3 0.88 2.25 0.47
C VAL A 3 -0.23 2.95 -0.30
N PHE A 4 -0.18 4.28 -0.29
CA PHE A 4 -1.03 5.12 -1.11
C PHE A 4 -0.21 5.84 -2.18
N PHE A 5 -0.82 6.11 -3.32
CA PHE A 5 -0.20 6.89 -4.38
C PHE A 5 -1.19 7.88 -4.98
N ASP A 6 -0.67 8.99 -5.50
CA ASP A 6 -1.43 9.95 -6.27
C ASP A 6 -1.29 9.62 -7.76
N PRO A 7 -2.37 9.23 -8.46
CA PRO A 7 -2.32 8.94 -9.90
C PRO A 7 -2.05 10.17 -10.77
N GLN A 8 -2.15 11.39 -10.21
CA GLN A 8 -1.88 12.65 -10.91
C GLN A 8 -0.47 13.20 -10.60
N ALA A 9 0.33 12.50 -9.79
CA ALA A 9 1.67 12.95 -9.49
C ALA A 9 2.53 13.04 -10.76
N PRO A 10 3.40 14.07 -10.93
CA PRO A 10 4.22 14.24 -12.14
C PRO A 10 5.12 13.04 -12.51
N ALA A 11 5.46 12.20 -11.54
CA ALA A 11 6.25 10.99 -11.74
C ALA A 11 5.45 9.81 -12.33
N VAL A 12 4.12 9.90 -12.37
CA VAL A 12 3.24 8.90 -12.96
C VAL A 12 3.13 9.16 -14.46
N VAL A 13 3.76 8.29 -15.25
CA VAL A 13 3.78 8.42 -16.72
C VAL A 13 2.46 7.97 -17.34
N ASP A 14 1.86 6.90 -16.81
CA ASP A 14 0.55 6.41 -17.22
C ASP A 14 -0.33 6.14 -15.97
N PRO A 15 -1.39 6.93 -15.74
CA PRO A 15 -2.33 6.73 -14.64
C PRO A 15 -3.06 5.39 -14.67
N LEU A 16 -3.27 4.79 -15.84
CA LEU A 16 -3.96 3.50 -15.97
C LEU A 16 -3.09 2.35 -15.45
N ASP A 17 -1.79 2.42 -15.68
CA ASP A 17 -0.81 1.42 -15.23
C ASP A 17 -0.30 1.67 -13.81
N ALA A 18 -0.58 2.85 -13.23
CA ALA A 18 -0.04 3.28 -11.94
C ALA A 18 -0.30 2.27 -10.82
N THR A 19 -1.53 1.72 -10.73
CA THR A 19 -1.87 0.74 -9.68
C THR A 19 -0.99 -0.50 -9.73
N GLU A 20 -0.74 -1.03 -10.94
CA GLU A 20 0.11 -2.19 -11.12
C GLU A 20 1.58 -1.85 -10.84
N LEU A 21 2.06 -0.71 -11.37
CA LEU A 21 3.41 -0.22 -11.15
C LEU A 21 3.72 -0.09 -9.65
N PHE A 22 2.89 0.64 -8.90
CA PHE A 22 3.09 0.82 -7.48
C PHE A 22 2.91 -0.48 -6.69
N SER A 23 2.03 -1.39 -7.11
CA SER A 23 1.93 -2.71 -6.49
C SER A 23 3.19 -3.56 -6.67
N ARG A 24 3.81 -3.51 -7.86
CA ARG A 24 5.10 -4.17 -8.15
C ARG A 24 6.22 -3.53 -7.34
N LEU A 25 6.26 -2.20 -7.24
CA LEU A 25 7.22 -1.47 -6.41
C LEU A 25 7.09 -1.84 -4.92
N THR A 26 5.88 -1.85 -4.38
CA THR A 26 5.60 -2.25 -2.99
C THR A 26 6.09 -3.68 -2.72
N ARG A 27 5.83 -4.61 -3.65
CA ARG A 27 6.32 -5.99 -3.52
C ARG A 27 7.84 -6.07 -3.49
N ARG A 28 8.53 -5.28 -4.30
CA ARG A 28 10.01 -5.21 -4.31
C ARG A 28 10.55 -4.57 -3.04
N LEU A 29 9.93 -3.48 -2.57
CA LEU A 29 10.28 -2.84 -1.30
C LEU A 29 10.17 -3.82 -0.13
N VAL A 30 9.04 -4.53 -0.05
CA VAL A 30 8.78 -5.50 1.02
C VAL A 30 9.83 -6.61 1.01
N ARG A 31 10.22 -7.13 -0.17
CA ARG A 31 11.35 -8.06 -0.31
C ARG A 31 12.66 -7.49 0.23
N ILE A 32 13.03 -6.28 -0.20
CA ILE A 32 14.26 -5.62 0.26
C ILE A 32 14.29 -5.50 1.80
N LEU A 33 13.14 -5.22 2.42
CA LEU A 33 13.06 -5.06 3.87
C LEU A 33 13.12 -6.39 4.62
N GLN A 34 12.48 -7.44 4.11
CA GLN A 34 12.22 -8.66 4.89
C GLN A 34 13.08 -9.86 4.49
N ASP A 35 13.64 -9.87 3.28
CA ASP A 35 14.42 -11.01 2.79
C ASP A 35 15.71 -11.13 3.60
N ARG A 36 16.05 -12.37 3.96
CA ARG A 36 17.25 -12.66 4.74
C ARG A 36 18.48 -12.72 3.84
N THR A 37 19.48 -11.93 4.19
CA THR A 37 20.83 -11.95 3.63
C THR A 37 21.82 -12.47 4.67
N GLU A 38 23.11 -12.52 4.33
CA GLU A 38 24.19 -12.84 5.29
C GLU A 38 24.25 -11.86 6.48
N HIS A 39 23.73 -10.64 6.30
CA HIS A 39 23.65 -9.62 7.35
C HIS A 39 22.32 -9.64 8.11
N GLY A 40 21.45 -10.63 7.88
CA GLY A 40 20.11 -10.69 8.45
C GLY A 40 19.05 -10.04 7.55
N TYR A 41 18.00 -9.48 8.15
CA TYR A 41 16.92 -8.76 7.47
C TYR A 41 16.68 -7.42 8.16
N VAL A 42 16.08 -6.45 7.47
CA VAL A 42 15.84 -5.11 8.02
C VAL A 42 14.62 -5.14 8.94
N PHE A 43 13.44 -5.41 8.37
CA PHE A 43 12.17 -5.48 9.10
C PHE A 43 11.26 -6.58 8.54
N ARG A 44 10.53 -7.26 9.43
CA ARG A 44 9.36 -8.05 9.00
C ARG A 44 8.24 -7.08 8.65
N THR A 45 7.75 -7.15 7.41
CA THR A 45 6.74 -6.21 6.93
C THR A 45 5.38 -6.88 6.83
N ASP A 46 4.35 -6.24 7.39
CA ASP A 46 2.96 -6.69 7.32
C ASP A 46 2.11 -5.69 6.53
N LEU A 47 1.33 -6.17 5.56
CA LEU A 47 0.47 -5.37 4.68
C LEU A 47 -1.03 -5.51 4.99
N ARG A 48 -1.38 -6.19 6.09
CA ARG A 48 -2.77 -6.53 6.44
C ARG A 48 -3.60 -5.37 7.00
N LEU A 49 -2.98 -4.24 7.34
CA LEU A 49 -3.69 -3.04 7.79
C LEU A 49 -4.20 -2.15 6.64
N ARG A 50 -3.96 -2.53 5.37
CA ARG A 50 -4.51 -1.77 4.24
C ARG A 50 -6.04 -1.90 4.17
N PRO A 51 -6.76 -0.92 3.59
CA PRO A 51 -8.19 -1.03 3.32
C PRO A 51 -8.57 -2.35 2.68
N ASP A 52 -9.52 -3.09 3.24
CA ASP A 52 -10.00 -4.39 2.75
C ASP A 52 -8.91 -5.25 2.04
N PRO A 53 -7.97 -5.84 2.81
CA PRO A 53 -6.80 -6.51 2.26
C PRO A 53 -7.13 -7.67 1.31
N GLY A 54 -8.34 -8.23 1.38
CA GLY A 54 -8.76 -9.34 0.51
C GLY A 54 -9.14 -8.87 -0.89
N SER A 55 -9.56 -7.62 -1.05
CA SER A 55 -10.11 -7.10 -2.31
C SER A 55 -9.28 -5.97 -2.93
N THR A 56 -8.36 -5.37 -2.17
CA THR A 56 -7.55 -4.23 -2.65
C THR A 56 -6.14 -4.62 -3.10
N PRO A 57 -5.60 -3.91 -4.12
CA PRO A 57 -4.21 -4.04 -4.53
C PRO A 57 -3.24 -3.65 -3.40
N LEU A 58 -1.95 -3.98 -3.57
CA LEU A 58 -0.92 -3.66 -2.57
C LEU A 58 -0.65 -2.16 -2.43
N ALA A 59 -0.92 -1.39 -3.49
CA ALA A 59 -0.88 0.06 -3.49
C ALA A 59 -2.22 0.60 -3.98
N ILE A 60 -2.77 1.59 -3.27
CA ILE A 60 -4.14 2.08 -3.48
C ILE A 60 -4.08 3.58 -3.84
N PRO A 61 -4.82 4.05 -4.86
CA PRO A 61 -4.94 5.48 -5.12
C PRO A 61 -5.48 6.22 -3.88
N VAL A 62 -4.91 7.38 -3.54
CA VAL A 62 -5.33 8.18 -2.36
C VAL A 62 -6.85 8.41 -2.37
N GLU A 63 -7.40 8.82 -3.50
CA GLU A 63 -8.84 9.05 -3.68
C GLU A 63 -9.70 7.80 -3.42
N ALA A 64 -9.21 6.62 -3.80
CA ALA A 64 -9.93 5.37 -3.53
C ALA A 64 -9.90 5.02 -2.03
N ALA A 65 -8.78 5.28 -1.36
CA ALA A 65 -8.65 5.09 0.08
C ALA A 65 -9.55 6.06 0.87
N LEU A 66 -9.60 7.33 0.48
CA LEU A 66 -10.49 8.33 1.08
C LEU A 66 -11.96 7.89 0.99
N ARG A 67 -12.43 7.55 -0.22
CA ARG A 67 -13.80 7.04 -0.43
C ARG A 67 -14.09 5.79 0.40
N TYR A 68 -13.12 4.89 0.55
CA TYR A 68 -13.26 3.70 1.40
C TYR A 68 -13.47 4.08 2.86
N TYR A 69 -12.60 4.93 3.43
CA TYR A 69 -12.66 5.28 4.85
C TYR A 69 -13.88 6.13 5.21
N GLU A 70 -14.36 6.95 4.28
CA GLU A 70 -15.59 7.71 4.42
C GLU A 70 -16.82 6.80 4.44
N ALA A 71 -16.94 5.88 3.47
CA ALA A 71 -18.15 5.09 3.28
C ALA A 71 -18.20 3.78 4.09
N ARG A 72 -17.06 3.13 4.33
CA ARG A 72 -17.00 1.76 4.89
C ARG A 72 -15.97 1.56 6.00
N GLY A 73 -15.13 2.55 6.28
CA GLY A 73 -14.04 2.42 7.25
C GLY A 73 -14.55 2.03 8.63
N GLN A 74 -14.10 0.87 9.13
CA GLN A 74 -14.49 0.36 10.44
C GLN A 74 -13.79 1.15 11.56
N ASN A 75 -14.40 1.17 12.75
CA ASN A 75 -13.84 1.89 13.90
C ASN A 75 -12.42 1.46 14.24
N TRP A 76 -12.10 0.16 14.10
CA TRP A 76 -10.74 -0.34 14.37
C TRP A 76 -9.74 0.10 13.29
N GLU A 77 -10.14 0.21 12.03
CA GLU A 77 -9.27 0.71 10.95
C GLU A 77 -8.93 2.18 11.17
N ARG A 78 -9.91 2.97 11.62
CA ARG A 78 -9.72 4.36 12.01
C ARG A 78 -8.80 4.48 13.21
N ALA A 79 -9.00 3.65 14.23
CA ALA A 79 -8.14 3.62 15.42
C ALA A 79 -6.70 3.22 15.08
N ALA A 80 -6.48 2.38 14.07
CA ALA A 80 -5.14 2.01 13.61
C ALA A 80 -4.38 3.17 12.93
N MET A 81 -5.04 4.29 12.63
CA MET A 81 -4.47 5.48 12.00
C MET A 81 -4.25 6.64 12.98
N ILE A 82 -4.44 6.42 14.29
CA ILE A 82 -4.18 7.36 15.38
C ILE A 82 -2.87 6.97 16.07
#